data_AF-A0A2V2XQS0-F1
#
_entry.id   AF-A0A2V2XQS0-F1
#
_cell.length_a   1.000
_cell.length_b   1.000
_cell.length_c   1.000
_cell.angle_alpha   90.00
_cell.angle_beta   90.00
_cell.angle_gamma   90.00
#
_symmetry.space_group_name_H-M   'P 1'
#
loop_
_entity.id
_entity.type
_entity.pdbx_description
1 polymer ?
#
loop_
_entity_poly.entity_id
_entity_poly.type
_entity_poly.pdbx_seq_one_letter_code
_entity_poly.pdbx_strand_id
1 'polypeptide(L)' 'MADVVAIVKIYPSEDVSDMESLILRISESLPNTYRIIANETIEIAYGYKALLLHIR' A
#
# COMPACT_ATOMS: atom_id res chain seq x y z
N MET A 1 -8.74 17.77 -17.27
CA MET A 1 -8.27 17.73 -15.87
C MET A 1 -7.27 16.59 -15.79
N ALA A 2 -6.06 16.84 -15.29
CA ALA A 2 -5.06 15.79 -15.14
C ALA A 2 -5.31 15.05 -13.83
N ASP A 3 -5.25 13.72 -13.86
CA ASP A 3 -5.32 12.89 -12.67
C ASP A 3 -3.92 12.73 -12.08
N VAL A 4 -3.78 13.04 -10.79
CA VAL A 4 -2.54 12.81 -10.05
C VAL A 4 -2.67 11.48 -9.33
N VAL A 5 -1.70 10.60 -9.51
CA VAL A 5 -1.61 9.33 -8.80
C VAL A 5 -0.30 9.33 -8.02
N ALA A 6 -0.40 9.12 -6.71
CA ALA A 6 0.75 8.92 -5.85
C ALA A 6 1.06 7.42 -5.74
N ILE A 7 2.34 7.07 -5.89
CA ILE A 7 2.82 5.70 -5.65
C ILE A 7 3.53 5.70 -4.30
N VAL A 8 2.99 4.94 -3.35
CA VAL A 8 3.55 4.81 -2.00
C VAL A 8 4.11 3.41 -1.82
N LYS A 9 5.40 3.33 -1.49
CA LYS A 9 6.07 2.08 -1.12
C LYS A 9 6.15 1.96 0.39
N ILE A 10 5.51 0.93 0.92
CA ILE A 10 5.46 0.66 2.35
C ILE A 10 6.36 -0.53 2.64
N TYR A 11 7.28 -0.32 3.57
CA TYR A 11 8.22 -1.31 4.07
C TYR A 11 7.80 -1.68 5.49
N PRO A 12 7.14 -2.83 5.68
CA PRO A 12 6.76 -3.26 7.01
C PRO A 12 8.00 -3.54 7.87
N SER A 13 7.94 -3.16 9.14
CA SER A 13 9.04 -3.33 10.10
C SER A 13 9.23 -4.78 10.56
N GLU A 14 8.19 -5.61 10.42
CA GLU A 14 8.18 -7.03 10.78
C GLU A 14 7.77 -7.88 9.57
N ASP A 15 7.93 -9.20 9.67
CA ASP A 15 7.42 -10.12 8.67
C ASP A 15 5.88 -10.09 8.71
N VAL A 16 5.30 -9.19 7.92
CA VAL A 16 3.85 -9.03 7.83
C VAL A 16 3.34 -10.16 6.95
N SER A 17 2.91 -11.24 7.60
CA SER A 17 2.27 -12.40 6.97
C SER A 17 0.95 -12.04 6.29
N ASP A 18 0.29 -10.97 6.73
CA ASP A 18 -1.03 -10.53 6.26
C ASP A 18 -1.02 -9.10 5.71
N MET A 19 -0.77 -8.98 4.41
CA MET A 19 -0.79 -7.70 3.68
C MET A 19 -2.21 -7.15 3.50
N GLU A 20 -3.25 -8.00 3.50
CA GLU A 20 -4.63 -7.55 3.30
C GLU A 20 -5.10 -6.72 4.49
N SER A 21 -4.80 -7.17 5.71
CA SER A 21 -5.08 -6.41 6.92
C SER A 21 -4.36 -5.05 6.94
N LEU A 22 -3.13 -4.98 6.40
CA LEU A 22 -2.40 -3.72 6.29
C LEU A 22 -3.07 -2.76 5.29
N ILE A 23 -3.49 -3.26 4.12
CA ILE A 23 -4.23 -2.47 3.12
C ILE A 23 -5.53 -1.92 3.73
N LEU A 24 -6.28 -2.76 4.45
CA LEU A 24 -7.54 -2.35 5.06
C LEU A 24 -7.33 -1.20 6.07
N ARG A 25 -6.36 -1.35 6.98
CA ARG A 25 -6.03 -0.31 7.97
C ARG A 25 -5.58 0.99 7.29
N ILE A 26 -4.81 0.90 6.20
CA ILE A 26 -4.40 2.08 5.44
C ILE A 26 -5.62 2.74 4.79
N SER A 27 -6.50 1.94 4.18
CA SER A 27 -7.72 2.44 3.55
C SER A 27 -8.64 3.15 4.54
N GLU A 28 -8.77 2.64 5.77
CA GLU A 28 -9.54 3.27 6.84
C GLU A 28 -8.89 4.55 7.37
N SER A 29 -7.56 4.63 7.33
CA SER A 29 -6.80 5.81 7.76
C SER A 29 -6.74 6.92 6.70
N LEU A 30 -7.03 6.61 5.44
CA LEU A 30 -6.94 7.57 4.34
C LEU A 30 -8.06 8.61 4.47
N PRO A 31 -7.78 9.91 4.26
CA PRO A 31 -8.82 10.92 4.16
C PRO A 31 -9.82 10.57 3.05
N ASN A 32 -11.10 10.90 3.24
CA ASN A 32 -12.19 10.58 2.30
C ASN A 32 -11.98 11.07 0.85
N THR A 33 -11.08 12.03 0.64
CA THR A 33 -10.72 12.57 -0.68
C THR A 33 -9.83 11.60 -1.48
N TYR A 34 -9.10 10.71 -0.80
CA TYR A 34 -8.15 9.79 -1.42
C TYR A 34 -8.66 8.36 -1.37
N ARG A 35 -8.37 7.59 -2.41
CA ARG A 35 -8.68 6.17 -2.50
C ARG A 35 -7.52 5.39 -3.07
N ILE A 36 -7.37 4.16 -2.60
CA ILE A 36 -6.45 3.20 -3.19
C ILE A 36 -7.10 2.69 -4.49
N ILE A 37 -6.44 2.90 -5.63
CA ILE A 37 -6.92 2.47 -6.96
C ILE A 37 -6.26 1.18 -7.43
N ALA A 38 -5.08 0.85 -6.90
CA ALA A 38 -4.38 -0.39 -7.14
C ALA A 38 -3.39 -0.67 -6.00
N ASN A 39 -3.14 -1.94 -5.72
CA ASN A 39 -2.12 -2.38 -4.79
C ASN A 39 -1.36 -3.57 -5.36
N GLU A 40 -0.08 -3.68 -5.00
CA GLU A 40 0.79 -4.78 -5.40
C GLU A 40 1.69 -5.17 -4.23
N THR A 41 1.94 -6.46 -4.07
CA THR A 41 2.93 -6.96 -3.11
C THR A 41 4.20 -7.33 -3.88
N ILE A 42 5.31 -6.70 -3.53
CA ILE A 42 6.60 -6.92 -4.17
C ILE A 42 7.52 -7.65 -3.19
N GLU A 43 8.18 -8.71 -3.64
CA GLU A 43 9.25 -9.35 -2.87
C GLU A 43 10.50 -8.46 -2.91
N ILE A 44 11.15 -8.30 -1.76
CA ILE A 44 12.37 -7.49 -1.62
C ILE A 44 13.59 -8.42 -1.57
N ALA A 45 13.81 -9.08 -0.43
CA ALA A 45 14.91 -10.01 -0.17
C ALA A 45 14.64 -10.77 1.12
N TYR A 46 15.25 -11.95 1.31
CA TYR A 46 15.15 -12.74 2.56
C TYR A 46 13.71 -13.03 3.03
N GLY A 47 12.76 -13.16 2.10
CA GLY A 47 11.33 -13.35 2.40
C GLY A 47 10.56 -12.07 2.74
N TYR A 48 11.24 -10.93 2.89
CA TYR A 48 10.58 -9.65 3.11
C TYR A 48 9.80 -9.20 1.89
N LYS A 49 8.61 -8.67 2.14
CA LYS A 49 7.70 -8.13 1.13
C LYS A 49 7.42 -6.66 1.42
N ALA A 50 7.32 -5.85 0.37
CA ALA A 50 6.83 -4.48 0.43
C ALA A 50 5.44 -4.39 -0.22
N LEU A 51 4.66 -3.43 0.26
CA LEU A 51 3.36 -3.11 -0.28
C LEU A 51 3.47 -1.83 -1.12
N LEU A 52 3.09 -1.92 -2.38
CA LEU A 52 3.00 -0.80 -3.31
C LEU A 52 1.54 -0.36 -3.41
N LEU A 53 1.24 0.89 -3.08
CA LEU A 53 -0.11 1.45 -3.17
C LEU A 53 -0.16 2.59 -4.19
N HIS A 54 -1.15 2.53 -5.06
CA HIS A 54 -1.51 3.61 -5.96
C HIS A 54 -2.69 4.36 -5.36
N ILE A 55 -2.48 5.63 -5.01
CA ILE A 55 -3.46 6.48 -4.34
C ILE A 55 -3.85 7.61 -5.27
N ARG A 56 -5.15 7.85 -5.39
CA ARG A 56 -5.76 8.93 -6.17
C ARG A 56 -6.74 9.71 -5.33
#